data_AF-A0A1T1HAC7-F1
#
_entry.id   AF-A0A1T1HAC7-F1
#
_cell.length_a   1.000
_cell.length_b   1.000
_cell.length_c   1.000
_cell.angle_alpha   90.00
_cell.angle_beta   90.00
_cell.angle_gamma   90.00
#
_symmetry.space_group_name_H-M   'P 1'
#
loop_
_entity.id
_entity.type
_entity.pdbx_description
1 polymer ?
#
loop_
_entity_poly.entity_id
_entity_poly.type
_entity_poly.pdbx_seq_one_letter_code
_entity_poly.pdbx_strand_id
1 'polypeptide(L)'
;MKEYIGFGIVVFSLIFAISAAFMAWRLKLRLDAANSVIVLEKSRRDERRKTYQDVIAQLEQAMSSVNNGRPELANLFNDLSPKLHLHASEEVNSSFVEVCLLLENWTAMKDDVDKTVSSLQENPDHEVLEQRLSEQKKQALDAYQLFKHKFNKLGAMMRKEMSEAL
;
A
#
# COMPACT_ATOMS: atom_id res chain seq x y z
N MET A 1 7.15 50.54 59.09
CA MET A 1 7.72 49.20 58.79
C MET A 1 6.68 48.15 58.35
N LYS A 2 5.41 48.18 58.80
CA LYS A 2 4.38 47.21 58.37
C LYS A 2 3.95 47.32 56.90
N GLU A 3 3.94 48.52 56.31
CA GLU A 3 3.54 48.73 54.90
C GLU A 3 4.56 48.17 53.89
N TYR A 4 5.86 48.21 54.21
CA TYR A 4 6.91 47.63 53.37
C TYR A 4 6.84 46.10 53.29
N ILE A 5 6.34 45.44 54.35
CA ILE A 5 6.15 43.98 54.37
C ILE A 5 5.01 43.58 53.44
N GLY A 6 3.90 44.33 53.46
CA GLY A 6 2.76 44.12 52.55
C GLY A 6 3.15 44.36 51.09
N PHE A 7 3.90 45.43 50.81
CA PHE A 7 4.38 45.73 49.46
C PHE A 7 5.35 44.65 48.93
N GLY A 8 6.24 44.13 49.79
CA GLY A 8 7.12 43.02 49.46
C GLY A 8 6.35 41.77 49.03
N ILE A 9 5.31 41.37 49.77
CA ILE A 9 4.48 40.20 49.46
C ILE A 9 3.79 40.35 48.09
N VAL A 10 3.27 41.55 47.77
CA VAL A 10 2.62 41.83 46.49
C VAL A 10 3.62 41.76 45.33
N VAL A 11 4.84 42.25 45.52
CA VAL A 11 5.89 42.19 44.49
C VAL A 11 6.33 40.74 44.26
N PHE A 12 6.53 39.95 45.32
CA PHE A 12 6.88 38.54 45.21
C PHE A 12 5.78 37.70 44.55
N SER A 13 4.51 37.96 44.87
CA SER A 13 3.39 37.25 44.24
C SER A 13 3.26 37.60 42.75
N LEU A 14 3.53 38.86 42.37
CA LEU A 14 3.54 39.28 40.97
C LEU A 14 4.67 38.60 40.18
N ILE A 15 5.89 38.55 40.74
CA ILE A 15 7.03 37.87 40.12
C ILE A 15 6.75 36.38 39.97
N PHE A 16 6.15 35.77 41.00
CA PHE A 16 5.76 34.36 40.96
C PHE A 16 4.70 34.09 39.89
N ALA A 17 3.67 34.95 39.77
CA ALA A 17 2.64 34.82 38.76
C ALA A 17 3.21 34.93 37.33
N ILE A 18 4.12 35.88 37.09
CA ILE A 18 4.81 36.05 35.80
C ILE A 18 5.69 34.82 35.49
N SER A 19 6.42 34.33 36.49
CA SER A 19 7.28 33.13 36.35
C SER A 19 6.47 31.88 36.06
N ALA A 20 5.32 31.71 36.73
CA ALA A 20 4.40 30.61 36.50
C ALA A 20 3.78 30.67 35.09
N ALA A 21 3.34 31.85 34.65
CA ALA A 21 2.82 32.06 33.29
C ALA A 21 3.88 31.75 32.23
N PHE A 22 5.13 32.16 32.44
CA PHE A 22 6.24 31.87 31.55
C PHE A 22 6.55 30.36 31.49
N MET A 23 6.59 29.68 32.64
CA MET A 23 6.76 28.22 32.68
C MET A 23 5.62 27.50 31.96
N ALA A 24 4.36 27.92 32.19
CA ALA A 24 3.19 27.33 31.54
C ALA A 24 3.25 27.49 30.01
N TRP A 25 3.64 28.66 29.51
CA TRP A 25 3.85 28.88 28.07
C TRP A 25 4.96 27.97 27.53
N ARG A 26 6.12 27.93 28.19
CA ARG A 26 7.23 27.07 27.75
C ARG A 26 6.86 25.59 27.73
N LEU A 27 6.07 25.14 28.71
CA LEU A 27 5.56 23.76 28.77
C LEU A 27 4.60 23.48 27.60
N LYS A 28 3.68 24.42 27.32
CA LYS A 28 2.76 24.34 26.19
C LYS A 28 3.48 24.28 24.85
N LEU A 29 4.50 25.12 24.63
CA LEU A 29 5.32 25.09 23.41
C LEU A 29 6.01 23.74 23.20
N ARG A 30 6.55 23.14 24.27
CA ARG A 30 7.18 21.81 24.18
C ARG A 30 6.16 20.70 23.94
N LEU A 31 4.98 20.80 24.55
CA LEU A 31 3.89 19.86 24.35
C LEU A 31 3.33 19.95 22.92
N ASP A 32 3.15 21.16 22.39
CA ASP A 32 2.68 21.41 21.03
C ASP A 32 3.71 20.90 20.00
N ALA A 33 5.01 21.10 20.26
CA ALA A 33 6.08 20.53 19.44
C ALA A 33 6.06 18.98 19.44
N ALA A 34 5.93 18.35 20.61
CA ALA A 34 5.82 16.90 20.71
C ALA A 34 4.55 16.35 20.03
N ASN A 35 3.40 17.01 20.22
CA ASN A 35 2.15 16.65 19.55
C ASN A 35 2.25 16.80 18.04
N SER A 36 2.91 17.84 17.53
CA SER A 36 3.07 18.03 16.08
C SER A 36 3.83 16.89 15.41
N VAL A 37 4.85 16.33 16.08
CA VAL A 37 5.61 15.17 15.60
C VAL A 37 4.72 13.92 15.57
N ILE A 38 3.97 13.68 16.64
CA ILE A 38 3.04 12.54 16.74
C ILE A 38 1.96 12.62 15.66
N VAL A 39 1.41 13.81 15.42
CA VAL A 39 0.39 14.04 14.39
C VAL A 39 0.96 13.81 12.99
N LEU A 40 2.18 14.29 12.70
CA LEU A 40 2.84 14.06 11.42
C LEU A 40 3.15 12.58 11.17
N GLU A 41 3.63 11.86 12.19
CA GLU A 41 3.85 10.43 12.10
C GLU A 41 2.55 9.66 11.88
N LYS A 42 1.47 10.05 12.56
CA LYS A 42 0.15 9.45 12.36
C LYS A 42 -0.37 9.70 10.93
N SER A 43 -0.22 10.91 10.41
CA SER A 43 -0.59 11.25 9.02
C SER A 43 0.17 10.41 8.00
N ARG A 44 1.51 10.27 8.17
CA ARG A 44 2.33 9.42 7.29
C ARG A 44 1.93 7.95 7.34
N ARG A 45 1.55 7.46 8.53
CA ARG A 45 1.05 6.09 8.73
C ARG A 45 -0.28 5.87 8.01
N ASP A 46 -1.21 6.81 8.15
CA ASP A 46 -2.51 6.74 7.50
C ASP A 46 -2.38 6.82 5.96
N GLU A 47 -1.48 7.66 5.44
CA GLU A 47 -1.14 7.74 4.02
C GLU A 47 -0.56 6.43 3.46
N ARG A 48 0.39 5.82 4.17
CA ARG A 48 0.96 4.52 3.79
C ARG A 48 -0.11 3.42 3.76
N ARG A 49 -0.96 3.37 4.79
CA ARG A 49 -2.07 2.41 4.88
C ARG A 49 -3.05 2.58 3.72
N LYS A 50 -3.44 3.81 3.42
CA LYS A 50 -4.33 4.12 2.29
C LYS A 50 -3.70 3.70 0.97
N THR A 51 -2.40 3.95 0.80
CA THR A 51 -1.64 3.53 -0.40
C THR A 51 -1.66 2.01 -0.57
N TYR A 52 -1.38 1.24 0.49
CA TYR A 52 -1.39 -0.23 0.39
C TYR A 52 -2.78 -0.78 0.10
N GLN A 53 -3.82 -0.19 0.69
CA GLN A 53 -5.20 -0.57 0.38
C GLN A 53 -5.58 -0.27 -1.07
N ASP A 54 -5.19 0.89 -1.60
CA ASP A 54 -5.40 1.27 -3.00
C ASP A 54 -4.71 0.28 -3.95
N VAL A 55 -3.46 -0.08 -3.67
CA VAL A 55 -2.66 -1.02 -4.48
C VAL A 55 -3.29 -2.41 -4.52
N ILE A 56 -3.69 -2.94 -3.36
CA ILE A 56 -4.35 -4.25 -3.27
C ILE A 56 -5.67 -4.23 -4.05
N ALA A 57 -6.50 -3.20 -3.83
CA ALA A 57 -7.80 -3.07 -4.51
C ALA A 57 -7.65 -2.99 -6.03
N GLN A 58 -6.68 -2.22 -6.53
CA GLN A 58 -6.43 -2.10 -7.97
C GLN A 58 -5.90 -3.40 -8.58
N LEU A 59 -5.03 -4.14 -7.88
CA LEU A 59 -4.58 -5.46 -8.34
C LEU A 59 -5.73 -6.49 -8.36
N GLU A 60 -6.62 -6.47 -7.37
CA GLU A 60 -7.83 -7.32 -7.36
C GLU A 60 -8.79 -6.95 -8.50
N GLN A 61 -8.98 -5.65 -8.73
CA GLN A 61 -9.79 -5.15 -9.85
C GLN A 61 -9.18 -5.57 -11.19
N ALA A 62 -7.86 -5.47 -11.36
CA ALA A 62 -7.15 -5.92 -12.55
C ALA A 62 -7.38 -7.41 -12.80
N MET A 63 -7.25 -8.24 -11.77
CA MET A 63 -7.52 -9.68 -11.85
C MET A 63 -8.97 -9.98 -12.27
N SER A 64 -9.94 -9.26 -11.69
CA SER A 64 -11.35 -9.37 -12.06
C SER A 64 -11.59 -8.95 -13.51
N SER A 65 -10.97 -7.86 -13.96
CA SER A 65 -11.07 -7.33 -15.33
C SER A 65 -10.59 -8.34 -16.37
N VAL A 66 -9.46 -9.02 -16.09
CA VAL A 66 -8.90 -10.09 -16.93
C VAL A 66 -9.81 -11.31 -16.97
N ASN A 67 -10.42 -11.68 -15.84
CA ASN A 67 -11.39 -12.77 -15.80
C ASN A 67 -12.64 -12.47 -16.62
N ASN A 68 -13.07 -11.21 -16.65
CA ASN A 68 -14.23 -10.74 -17.40
C ASN A 68 -13.93 -10.40 -18.87
N GLY A 69 -12.70 -10.64 -19.35
CA GLY A 69 -12.31 -10.44 -20.76
C GLY A 69 -12.02 -8.98 -21.16
N ARG A 70 -11.78 -8.10 -20.18
CA ARG A 70 -11.40 -6.69 -20.42
C ARG A 70 -10.12 -6.36 -19.64
N PRO A 71 -8.93 -6.73 -20.13
CA PRO A 71 -7.68 -6.51 -19.41
C PRO A 71 -7.34 -5.01 -19.34
N GLU A 72 -7.65 -4.36 -18.22
CA GLU A 72 -7.24 -2.98 -17.94
C GLU A 72 -5.91 -2.96 -17.17
N LEU A 73 -4.85 -3.45 -17.82
CA LEU A 73 -3.52 -3.61 -17.21
C LEU A 73 -2.53 -2.50 -17.57
N ALA A 74 -2.74 -1.82 -18.70
CA ALA A 74 -1.75 -0.94 -19.34
C ALA A 74 -1.25 0.22 -18.46
N ASN A 75 -2.05 0.68 -17.50
CA ASN A 75 -1.69 1.80 -16.62
C ASN A 75 -1.42 1.36 -15.17
N LEU A 76 -1.69 0.10 -14.81
CA LEU A 76 -1.66 -0.33 -13.41
C LEU A 76 -0.27 -0.21 -12.80
N PHE A 77 0.76 -0.61 -13.57
CA PHE A 77 2.15 -0.49 -13.14
C PHE A 77 2.58 0.98 -13.04
N ASN A 78 2.23 1.81 -14.03
CA ASN A 78 2.61 3.22 -14.08
C ASN A 78 1.94 4.04 -12.97
N ASP A 79 0.72 3.68 -12.57
CA ASP A 79 -0.04 4.41 -11.56
C ASP A 79 0.33 3.99 -10.12
N LEU A 80 0.67 2.71 -9.92
CA LEU A 80 0.94 2.14 -8.59
C LEU A 80 2.43 2.12 -8.23
N SER A 81 3.33 1.94 -9.20
CA SER A 81 4.78 1.85 -8.95
C SER A 81 5.36 3.11 -8.26
N PRO A 82 5.03 4.35 -8.70
CA PRO A 82 5.54 5.55 -8.03
C PRO A 82 5.03 5.71 -6.59
N LYS A 83 3.76 5.36 -6.36
CA LYS A 83 3.12 5.44 -5.03
C LYS A 83 3.74 4.43 -4.07
N LEU A 84 4.02 3.22 -4.54
CA LEU A 84 4.65 2.19 -3.72
C LEU A 84 6.11 2.54 -3.43
N HIS A 85 6.85 3.03 -4.42
CA HIS A 85 8.26 3.36 -4.29
C HIS A 85 8.54 4.39 -3.19
N LEU A 86 7.64 5.37 -3.01
CA LEU A 86 7.77 6.42 -2.00
C LEU A 86 7.43 5.96 -0.57
N HIS A 87 6.61 4.93 -0.42
CA HIS A 87 6.01 4.58 0.87
C HIS A 87 6.38 3.20 1.40
N ALA A 88 6.83 2.29 0.54
CA ALA A 88 7.09 0.89 0.87
C ALA A 88 8.57 0.55 1.01
N SER A 89 8.84 -0.55 1.73
CA SER A 89 10.19 -1.12 1.75
C SER A 89 10.58 -1.65 0.37
N GLU A 90 11.89 -1.82 0.18
CA GLU A 90 12.45 -2.44 -1.02
C GLU A 90 11.90 -3.84 -1.24
N GLU A 91 11.64 -4.62 -0.18
CA GLU A 91 11.09 -5.97 -0.27
C GLU A 91 9.64 -5.97 -0.80
N VAL A 92 8.81 -5.04 -0.33
CA VAL A 92 7.43 -4.87 -0.83
C VAL A 92 7.44 -4.38 -2.28
N ASN A 93 8.31 -3.44 -2.64
CA ASN A 93 8.46 -2.97 -4.01
C ASN A 93 8.89 -4.08 -4.97
N SER A 94 9.92 -4.85 -4.61
CA SER A 94 10.38 -5.98 -5.42
C SER A 94 9.28 -7.02 -5.59
N SER A 95 8.54 -7.33 -4.53
CA SER A 95 7.43 -8.29 -4.61
C SER A 95 6.24 -7.76 -5.41
N PHE A 96 5.99 -6.45 -5.41
CA PHE A 96 4.96 -5.83 -6.23
C PHE A 96 5.29 -5.92 -7.72
N VAL A 97 6.53 -5.62 -8.11
CA VAL A 97 7.01 -5.77 -9.50
C VAL A 97 6.86 -7.23 -9.96
N GLU A 98 7.27 -8.18 -9.12
CA GLU A 98 7.11 -9.61 -9.41
C GLU A 98 5.64 -9.99 -9.65
N VAL A 99 4.72 -9.51 -8.81
CA VAL A 99 3.28 -9.77 -8.94
C VAL A 99 2.72 -9.16 -10.23
N CYS A 100 3.14 -7.96 -10.62
CA CYS A 100 2.71 -7.34 -11.87
C CYS A 100 3.18 -8.14 -13.10
N LEU A 101 4.43 -8.58 -13.12
CA LEU A 101 4.97 -9.40 -14.20
C LEU A 101 4.26 -10.76 -14.30
N LEU A 102 3.94 -11.39 -13.17
CA LEU A 102 3.19 -12.64 -13.14
C LEU A 102 1.76 -12.45 -13.66
N LEU A 103 1.13 -11.32 -13.34
CA LEU A 103 -0.20 -10.98 -13.83
C LEU A 103 -0.19 -10.79 -15.35
N GLU A 104 0.76 -10.01 -15.88
CA GLU A 104 0.96 -9.81 -17.32
C GLU A 104 1.22 -11.14 -18.05
N ASN A 105 2.13 -11.96 -17.53
CA ASN A 105 2.44 -13.26 -18.12
C ASN A 105 1.21 -14.19 -18.16
N TRP A 106 0.45 -14.27 -17.06
CA TRP A 106 -0.78 -15.06 -17.03
C TRP A 106 -1.81 -14.54 -18.04
N THR A 107 -1.93 -13.22 -18.21
CA THR A 107 -2.87 -12.65 -19.18
C THR A 107 -2.51 -12.98 -20.63
N ALA A 108 -1.23 -12.93 -20.97
CA ALA A 108 -0.75 -13.34 -22.29
C ALA A 108 -1.03 -14.83 -22.54
N MET A 109 -0.78 -15.70 -21.55
CA MET A 109 -1.08 -17.13 -21.66
C MET A 109 -2.57 -17.40 -21.84
N LYS A 110 -3.45 -16.63 -21.17
CA LYS A 110 -4.89 -16.76 -21.32
C LYS A 110 -5.34 -16.36 -22.73
N ASP A 111 -4.79 -15.28 -23.27
CA ASP A 111 -5.08 -14.82 -24.64
C ASP A 111 -4.63 -15.85 -25.69
N ASP A 112 -3.49 -16.51 -25.48
CA ASP A 112 -3.01 -17.59 -26.34
C ASP A 112 -3.89 -18.85 -26.28
N VAL A 113 -4.41 -19.18 -25.10
CA VAL A 113 -5.41 -20.25 -24.94
C VAL A 113 -6.67 -19.91 -25.73
N ASP A 114 -7.20 -18.69 -25.58
CA ASP A 114 -8.42 -18.25 -26.25
C ASP A 114 -8.26 -18.27 -27.79
N LYS A 115 -7.12 -17.80 -28.32
CA LYS A 115 -6.80 -17.91 -29.76
C LYS A 115 -6.74 -19.36 -30.25
N THR A 116 -6.18 -20.26 -29.45
CA THR A 116 -6.07 -21.68 -29.79
C THR A 116 -7.45 -22.35 -29.78
N VAL A 117 -8.34 -21.97 -28.85
CA VAL A 117 -9.75 -22.40 -28.85
C VAL A 117 -10.47 -21.93 -30.12
N SER A 118 -10.33 -20.67 -30.50
CA SER A 118 -10.94 -20.15 -31.74
C SER A 118 -10.42 -20.89 -32.98
N SER A 119 -9.12 -21.18 -33.04
CA SER A 119 -8.52 -21.93 -34.15
C SER A 119 -9.04 -23.38 -34.25
N LEU A 120 -9.29 -24.02 -33.11
CA LEU A 120 -9.91 -25.35 -33.03
C LEU A 120 -11.39 -25.36 -33.45
N GLN A 121 -12.12 -24.29 -33.14
CA GLN A 121 -13.51 -24.13 -33.59
C GLN A 121 -13.59 -24.00 -35.12
N GLU A 122 -12.59 -23.38 -35.74
CA GLU A 122 -12.49 -23.24 -37.19
C GLU A 122 -12.01 -24.54 -37.88
N ASN A 123 -11.19 -25.36 -37.21
CA ASN A 123 -10.68 -26.63 -37.74
C ASN A 123 -10.67 -27.75 -36.67
N PRO A 124 -11.78 -28.49 -36.49
CA PRO A 124 -11.96 -29.43 -35.39
C PRO A 124 -11.17 -30.75 -35.50
N ASP A 125 -10.68 -31.14 -36.69
CA ASP A 125 -10.04 -32.44 -36.93
C ASP A 125 -8.54 -32.49 -36.56
N HIS A 126 -8.02 -31.49 -35.84
CA HIS A 126 -6.61 -31.43 -35.46
C HIS A 126 -6.38 -31.95 -34.02
N GLU A 127 -6.20 -33.27 -33.86
CA GLU A 127 -5.77 -33.90 -32.59
C GLU A 127 -4.54 -33.21 -31.96
N VAL A 128 -3.62 -32.70 -32.78
CA VAL A 128 -2.42 -31.97 -32.34
C VAL A 128 -2.78 -30.63 -31.65
N LEU A 129 -3.85 -29.96 -32.09
CA LEU A 129 -4.30 -28.71 -31.48
C LEU A 129 -5.01 -28.98 -30.15
N GLU A 130 -5.73 -30.10 -29.99
CA GLU A 130 -6.35 -30.47 -28.72
C GLU A 130 -5.32 -30.77 -27.63
N GLN A 131 -4.27 -31.54 -27.94
CA GLN A 131 -3.16 -31.78 -26.99
C GLN A 131 -2.49 -30.46 -26.59
N ARG A 132 -2.17 -29.60 -27.56
CA ARG A 132 -1.57 -28.28 -27.31
C ARG A 132 -2.45 -27.39 -26.44
N LEU A 133 -3.76 -27.38 -26.68
CA LEU A 133 -4.72 -26.63 -25.87
C LEU A 133 -4.75 -27.14 -24.42
N SER A 134 -4.70 -28.46 -24.22
CA SER A 134 -4.69 -29.06 -22.89
C SER A 134 -3.44 -28.66 -22.08
N GLU A 135 -2.27 -28.63 -22.72
CA GLU A 135 -1.02 -28.20 -22.11
C GLU A 135 -1.01 -26.70 -21.81
N GLN A 136 -1.47 -25.87 -22.75
CA GLN A 136 -1.56 -24.42 -22.55
C GLN A 136 -2.51 -24.05 -21.40
N LYS A 137 -3.67 -24.73 -21.29
CA LYS A 137 -4.60 -24.55 -20.17
C LYS A 137 -3.94 -24.90 -18.84
N LYS A 138 -3.15 -25.97 -18.79
CA LYS A 138 -2.41 -26.37 -17.60
C LYS A 138 -1.36 -25.33 -17.21
N GLN A 139 -0.57 -24.85 -18.18
CA GLN A 139 0.44 -23.81 -17.96
C GLN A 139 -0.18 -22.50 -17.48
N ALA A 140 -1.30 -22.06 -18.08
CA ALA A 140 -2.02 -20.87 -17.65
C ALA A 140 -2.57 -21.01 -16.22
N LEU A 141 -3.04 -22.21 -15.85
CA LEU A 141 -3.53 -22.49 -14.50
C LEU A 141 -2.40 -22.50 -13.47
N ASP A 142 -1.26 -23.10 -13.80
CA ASP A 142 -0.07 -23.09 -12.94
C ASP A 142 0.46 -21.66 -12.74
N ALA A 143 0.50 -20.86 -13.81
CA ALA A 143 0.87 -19.44 -13.75
C ALA A 143 -0.08 -18.64 -12.85
N TYR A 144 -1.39 -18.89 -12.95
CA TYR A 144 -2.39 -18.26 -12.08
C TYR A 144 -2.20 -18.65 -10.60
N GLN A 145 -1.91 -19.92 -10.31
CA GLN A 145 -1.65 -20.36 -8.94
C GLN A 145 -0.41 -19.69 -8.36
N LEU A 146 0.67 -19.60 -9.13
CA LEU A 146 1.90 -18.91 -8.75
C LEU A 146 1.65 -17.42 -8.47
N PHE A 147 0.94 -16.75 -9.38
CA PHE A 147 0.50 -15.37 -9.21
C PHE A 147 -0.30 -15.20 -7.91
N LYS A 148 -1.33 -16.02 -7.69
CA LYS A 148 -2.19 -15.95 -6.51
C LYS A 148 -1.40 -16.15 -5.22
N HIS A 149 -0.45 -17.08 -5.21
CA HIS A 149 0.44 -17.29 -4.07
C HIS A 149 1.28 -16.05 -3.77
N LYS A 150 1.92 -15.47 -4.79
CA LYS A 150 2.75 -14.27 -4.66
C LYS A 150 1.94 -13.03 -4.29
N PHE A 151 0.74 -12.88 -4.85
CA PHE A 151 -0.20 -11.82 -4.51
C PHE A 151 -0.62 -11.89 -3.03
N ASN A 152 -0.99 -13.07 -2.54
CA ASN A 152 -1.31 -13.27 -1.14
C ASN A 152 -0.11 -12.97 -0.21
N LYS A 153 1.10 -13.34 -0.64
CA LYS A 153 2.34 -13.02 0.08
C LYS A 153 2.56 -11.50 0.13
N LEU A 154 2.39 -10.79 -0.98
CA LEU A 154 2.48 -9.33 -1.04
C LEU A 154 1.50 -8.66 -0.08
N GLY A 155 0.23 -9.09 -0.11
CA GLY A 155 -0.79 -8.59 0.82
C GLY A 155 -0.44 -8.87 2.29
N ALA A 156 0.16 -10.03 2.60
CA ALA A 156 0.64 -10.33 3.94
C ALA A 156 1.82 -9.44 4.37
N MET A 157 2.77 -9.17 3.48
CA MET A 157 3.91 -8.28 3.75
C MET A 157 3.44 -6.83 3.99
N MET A 158 2.54 -6.32 3.15
CA MET A 158 1.94 -4.99 3.36
C MET A 158 1.20 -4.92 4.70
N ARG A 159 0.44 -5.95 5.09
CA ARG A 159 -0.23 -6.01 6.40
C ARG A 159 0.75 -6.07 7.56
N LYS A 160 1.85 -6.81 7.41
CA LYS A 160 2.91 -6.90 8.41
C LYS A 160 3.56 -5.54 8.64
N GLU A 161 3.94 -4.81 7.58
CA GLU A 161 4.48 -3.46 7.69
C GLU A 161 3.49 -2.45 8.29
N MET A 162 2.20 -2.61 8.01
CA MET A 162 1.16 -1.82 8.68
C MET A 162 1.08 -2.11 10.19
N SER A 163 1.34 -3.34 10.61
CA SER A 163 1.29 -3.77 12.02
C SER A 163 2.57 -3.52 12.81
N GLU A 164 3.74 -3.56 12.18
CA GLU A 164 5.04 -3.27 12.82
C GLU A 164 5.28 -1.77 13.00
N ALA A 165 4.46 -0.92 12.36
CA ALA A 165 4.43 0.53 12.57
C ALA A 165 3.53 0.98 13.75
N LEU A 166 3.02 0.03 14.56
CA LEU A 166 2.33 0.25 15.84
C LEU A 166 3.33 0.39 17.00
#